data_AF-A0AAV2YUK7-F1
#
_entry.id   AF-A0AAV2YUK7-F1
#
_cell.length_a   1.000
_cell.length_b   1.000
_cell.length_c   1.000
_cell.angle_alpha   90.00
_cell.angle_beta   90.00
_cell.angle_gamma   90.00
#
_symmetry.space_group_name_H-M   'P 1'
#
loop_
_entity.id
_entity.type
_entity.pdbx_description
1 polymer ?
#
loop_
_entity_poly.entity_id
_entity_poly.type
_entity_poly.pdbx_seq_one_letter_code
_entity_poly.pdbx_strand_id
1 'polypeptide(L)'
;MFRADERPSDVINRAHPTKLIRLFELCASEGEGGELARRHFTWKNDTKNSAIRKRGGNKVVGRLVACSPLDIERYHLRLLMCNVKGPKSFEGIRTVDSTVYPSF
;
A
#
# COMPACT_ATOMS: atom_id res chain seq x y z
N MET A 1 -12.28 -10.80 -0.64
CA MET A 1 -13.05 -11.19 0.55
C MET A 1 -12.91 -12.68 0.67
N PHE A 2 -12.35 -13.17 1.78
CA PHE A 2 -12.23 -14.60 2.04
C PHE A 2 -13.65 -15.16 2.17
N ARG A 3 -13.96 -16.20 1.40
CA ARG A 3 -15.18 -16.96 1.63
C ARG A 3 -14.87 -18.08 2.61
N ALA A 4 -15.82 -18.41 3.48
CA ALA A 4 -15.61 -19.38 4.56
C ALA A 4 -15.30 -20.80 4.05
N ASP A 5 -15.55 -21.07 2.77
CA ASP A 5 -15.37 -22.35 2.08
C ASP A 5 -14.11 -22.43 1.21
N GLU A 6 -13.34 -21.34 1.06
CA GLU A 6 -12.16 -21.33 0.20
C GLU A 6 -10.90 -21.82 0.94
N ARG A 7 -10.20 -22.79 0.35
CA ARG A 7 -8.89 -23.23 0.86
C ARG A 7 -7.84 -22.14 0.62
N PRO A 8 -6.87 -21.94 1.53
CA PRO A 8 -5.84 -20.91 1.39
C PRO A 8 -5.11 -20.94 0.04
N SER A 9 -4.83 -22.14 -0.48
CA SER A 9 -4.19 -22.35 -1.79
C SER A 9 -5.00 -21.78 -2.96
N ASP A 10 -6.33 -21.91 -2.91
CA ASP A 10 -7.23 -21.42 -3.97
C ASP A 10 -7.35 -19.90 -3.92
N VAL A 11 -7.30 -19.33 -2.71
CA VAL A 11 -7.25 -17.88 -2.51
C VAL A 11 -5.98 -17.29 -3.11
N ILE A 12 -4.83 -17.93 -2.88
CA ILE A 12 -3.55 -17.49 -3.43
C ILE A 12 -3.57 -17.58 -4.96
N ASN A 13 -4.05 -18.68 -5.53
CA ASN A 13 -4.07 -18.91 -6.99
C ASN A 13 -4.98 -17.93 -7.74
N ARG A 14 -6.07 -17.46 -7.14
CA ARG A 14 -6.98 -16.46 -7.75
C ARG A 14 -6.66 -15.02 -7.35
N ALA A 15 -5.71 -14.81 -6.44
CA ALA A 15 -5.40 -13.47 -5.94
C ALA A 15 -4.72 -12.65 -7.02
N HIS A 16 -5.43 -11.65 -7.56
CA HIS A 16 -4.80 -10.62 -8.36
C HIS A 16 -3.99 -9.67 -7.47
N PRO A 17 -2.85 -9.15 -7.96
CA PRO A 17 -2.07 -8.15 -7.24
C PRO A 17 -2.97 -6.97 -6.85
N THR A 18 -3.06 -6.71 -5.55
CA THR A 18 -3.84 -5.59 -5.04
C THR A 18 -3.09 -4.28 -5.24
N LYS A 19 -3.78 -3.14 -5.15
CA LYS A 19 -3.16 -1.81 -5.26
C LYS A 19 -1.99 -1.64 -4.29
N LEU A 20 -2.11 -2.23 -3.10
CA LEU A 20 -1.11 -2.16 -2.05
C LEU A 20 0.11 -3.04 -2.36
N ILE A 21 -0.10 -4.26 -2.88
CA ILE A 21 1.00 -5.15 -3.29
C ILE A 21 1.81 -4.51 -4.43
N ARG A 22 1.14 -3.96 -5.44
CA ARG A 22 1.82 -3.25 -6.54
C ARG A 22 2.57 -2.00 -6.06
N LEU A 23 2.04 -1.31 -5.04
CA LEU A 23 2.75 -0.19 -4.43
C LEU A 23 4.03 -0.66 -3.73
N PHE A 24 4.01 -1.79 -3.03
CA PHE A 24 5.19 -2.37 -2.40
C PHE A 24 6.25 -2.78 -3.41
N GLU A 25 5.86 -3.50 -4.46
CA GLU A 25 6.77 -3.86 -5.56
C GLU A 25 7.45 -2.63 -6.15
N LEU A 26 6.69 -1.55 -6.34
CA LEU A 26 7.20 -0.30 -6.86
C LEU A 26 8.15 0.43 -5.89
N CYS A 27 7.83 0.43 -4.59
CA CYS A 27 8.73 0.96 -3.56
C CYS A 27 9.99 0.11 -3.40
N ALA A 28 9.94 -1.17 -3.78
CA ALA A 28 11.10 -2.05 -3.81
C ALA A 28 11.99 -1.81 -5.04
N SER A 29 11.39 -1.48 -6.20
CA SER A 29 12.12 -1.20 -7.44
C SER A 29 12.75 0.20 -7.48
N GLU A 30 12.12 1.19 -6.84
CA GLU A 30 12.67 2.55 -6.69
C GLU A 30 13.47 2.60 -5.37
N GLY A 31 14.79 2.37 -5.43
CA GLY A 31 15.67 2.46 -4.25
C GLY A 31 15.56 3.81 -3.52
N GLU A 32 15.77 3.82 -2.19
CA GLU A 32 15.76 4.89 -1.14
C GLU A 32 14.84 6.14 -1.26
N GLY A 33 14.30 6.50 -2.44
CA GLY A 33 13.35 7.57 -2.71
C GLY A 33 11.89 7.25 -2.34
N GLY A 34 11.71 6.41 -1.31
CA GLY A 34 10.41 5.93 -0.84
C GLY A 34 9.41 7.02 -0.41
N GLU A 35 9.91 8.23 -0.16
CA GLU A 35 9.12 9.41 0.18
C GLU A 35 8.15 9.83 -0.94
N LEU A 36 8.36 9.34 -2.17
CA LEU A 36 7.62 9.76 -3.36
C LEU A 36 6.50 8.81 -3.80
N ALA A 37 6.45 7.54 -3.37
CA ALA A 37 5.57 6.56 -4.02
C ALA A 37 4.08 6.97 -4.06
N ARG A 38 3.56 7.58 -3.00
CA ARG A 38 2.15 8.06 -2.97
C ARG A 38 1.92 9.42 -3.61
N ARG A 39 2.96 10.26 -3.68
CA ARG A 39 2.90 11.59 -4.31
C ARG A 39 3.11 11.49 -5.82
N HIS A 40 3.83 10.46 -6.26
CA HIS A 40 4.29 10.30 -7.64
C HIS A 40 3.61 9.18 -8.37
N PHE A 41 2.85 8.29 -7.72
CA PHE A 41 2.18 7.21 -8.43
C PHE A 41 0.67 7.25 -8.24
N THR A 42 -0.04 6.86 -9.29
CA THR A 42 -1.49 6.73 -9.29
C THR A 42 -1.85 5.36 -9.81
N TRP A 43 -2.86 4.76 -9.19
CA TRP A 43 -3.39 3.49 -9.64
C TRP A 43 -4.19 3.66 -10.93
N LYS A 44 -3.85 2.88 -11.97
CA LYS A 44 -4.66 2.71 -13.17
C LYS A 44 -5.49 1.44 -13.04
N ASN A 45 -6.82 1.58 -13.01
CA ASN A 45 -7.72 0.45 -12.92
C ASN A 45 -7.62 -0.46 -14.16
N ASP A 46 -7.49 0.12 -15.36
CA ASP A 46 -7.47 -0.62 -16.62
C ASP A 46 -6.28 -1.59 -16.71
N THR A 47 -5.10 -1.13 -16.32
CA THR A 47 -3.87 -1.95 -16.37
C THR A 47 -3.57 -2.66 -15.07
N LYS A 48 -4.41 -2.49 -14.02
CA LYS A 48 -4.15 -2.94 -12.64
C LYS A 48 -2.71 -2.67 -12.19
N ASN A 49 -2.21 -1.46 -12.47
CA ASN A 49 -0.83 -1.11 -12.19
C ASN A 49 -0.70 0.33 -11.68
N SER A 50 0.37 0.59 -10.94
CA SER A 50 0.76 1.92 -10.49
C SER A 50 1.58 2.60 -11.59
N ALA A 51 1.16 3.78 -12.03
CA ALA A 51 1.86 4.57 -13.03
C ALA A 51 2.30 5.90 -12.44
N ILE A 52 3.41 6.45 -12.95
CA ILE A 52 3.88 7.77 -12.57
C ILE A 52 2.77 8.80 -12.88
N ARG A 53 2.52 9.67 -11.92
CA ARG A 53 1.57 10.79 -11.99
C ARG A 53 2.13 11.82 -12.93
N LYS A 54 1.30 12.18 -13.91
CA LYS A 54 1.61 13.27 -14.85
C LYS A 54 1.30 14.66 -14.29
N ARG A 55 0.53 14.77 -13.20
CA ARG A 55 0.06 16.04 -12.60
C ARG A 55 0.00 15.95 -11.07
N GLY A 56 0.32 17.05 -10.37
CA GLY A 56 0.19 17.17 -8.92
C GLY A 56 1.48 16.94 -8.12
N GLY A 57 2.49 16.29 -8.71
CA GLY A 57 3.88 16.17 -8.19
C GLY A 57 4.03 16.00 -6.69
N ASN A 58 5.05 16.64 -6.11
CA ASN A 58 5.37 16.58 -4.68
C ASN A 58 4.35 17.29 -3.78
N LYS A 59 3.43 18.08 -4.35
CA LYS A 59 2.52 18.96 -3.61
C LYS A 59 1.23 18.27 -3.18
N VAL A 60 0.90 17.11 -3.75
CA VAL A 60 -0.38 16.42 -3.50
C VAL A 60 -0.16 14.96 -3.17
N VAL A 61 -0.58 14.57 -1.96
CA VAL A 61 -0.65 13.15 -1.57
C VAL A 61 -1.81 12.49 -2.30
N GLY A 62 -1.57 11.34 -2.92
CA GLY A 62 -2.63 10.61 -3.62
C GLY A 62 -3.80 10.21 -2.73
N ARG A 63 -5.01 10.19 -3.31
CA ARG A 63 -6.23 9.71 -2.66
C ARG A 63 -6.00 8.28 -2.18
N LEU A 64 -5.89 8.10 -0.87
CA LEU A 64 -6.14 6.81 -0.26
C LEU A 64 -7.65 6.58 -0.20
N VAL A 65 -8.02 5.31 -0.13
CA VAL A 65 -9.41 4.90 0.06
C VAL A 65 -9.95 5.60 1.31
N ALA A 66 -11.14 6.19 1.20
CA ALA A 66 -11.82 6.72 2.37
C ALA A 66 -12.11 5.56 3.32
N CYS A 67 -11.57 5.64 4.53
CA CYS A 67 -11.78 4.66 5.60
C CYS A 67 -12.48 5.36 6.77
N SER A 68 -13.42 4.66 7.40
CA SER A 68 -14.05 5.13 8.62
C SER A 68 -13.03 5.10 9.76
N PRO A 69 -13.03 6.07 10.69
CA PRO A 69 -12.25 5.98 11.93
C PRO A 69 -12.63 4.76 12.80
N LEU A 70 -13.85 4.25 12.65
CA LEU A 70 -14.31 3.03 13.34
C LEU A 70 -13.63 1.77 12.83
N ASP A 71 -13.08 1.83 11.62
CA ASP A 71 -12.32 0.75 11.01
C ASP A 71 -10.84 0.94 11.33
N ILE A 72 -10.51 0.68 12.59
CA ILE A 72 -9.24 1.05 13.24
C ILE A 72 -8.05 0.53 12.44
N GLU A 73 -8.06 -0.73 12.00
CA GLU A 73 -6.96 -1.31 11.22
C GLU A 73 -6.73 -0.56 9.90
N ARG A 74 -7.81 -0.26 9.14
CA ARG A 74 -7.69 0.47 7.88
C ARG A 74 -7.30 1.93 8.11
N TYR A 75 -7.78 2.53 9.18
CA TYR A 75 -7.46 3.91 9.56
C TYR A 75 -5.98 4.05 9.98
N HIS A 76 -5.48 3.15 10.82
CA HIS A 76 -4.08 3.12 11.21
C HIS A 76 -3.16 2.79 10.04
N LEU A 77 -3.52 1.80 9.21
CA LEU A 77 -2.77 1.49 7.99
C LEU A 77 -2.67 2.73 7.08
N ARG A 78 -3.76 3.49 6.92
CA ARG A 78 -3.78 4.74 6.16
C ARG A 78 -2.80 5.78 6.75
N LEU A 79 -2.77 5.92 8.07
CA LEU A 79 -1.86 6.82 8.79
C LEU A 79 -0.40 6.39 8.63
N LEU A 80 -0.08 5.13 8.87
CA LEU A 80 1.27 4.59 8.75
C LEU A 80 1.78 4.72 7.31
N MET A 81 0.95 4.45 6.31
CA MET A 81 1.29 4.68 4.91
C MET A 81 1.51 6.16 4.54
N CYS A 82 1.10 7.13 5.37
CA CYS A 82 1.45 8.55 5.18
C CYS A 82 2.83 8.90 5.76
N ASN A 83 3.25 8.20 6.81
CA ASN A 83 4.44 8.52 7.58
C ASN A 83 5.67 7.67 7.18
N VAL A 84 5.45 6.41 6.80
CA VAL A 84 6.51 5.48 6.39
C VAL A 84 6.98 5.78 4.97
N LYS A 85 8.28 6.01 4.80
CA LYS A 85 8.92 6.27 3.51
C LYS A 85 9.17 4.94 2.79
N GLY A 86 8.50 4.73 1.65
CA GLY A 86 8.75 3.58 0.76
C GLY A 86 8.51 2.21 1.38
N PRO A 87 7.30 1.93 1.93
CA PRO A 87 7.02 0.62 2.48
C PRO A 87 7.16 -0.46 1.39
N LYS A 88 8.00 -1.47 1.65
CA LYS A 88 8.24 -2.61 0.74
C LYS A 88 7.45 -3.86 1.11
N SER A 89 6.82 -3.85 2.29
CA SER A 89 6.01 -4.94 2.81
C SER A 89 5.08 -4.43 3.90
N PHE A 90 4.10 -5.24 4.31
CA PHE A 90 3.27 -4.96 5.49
C PHE A 90 4.08 -4.88 6.78
N GLU A 91 5.16 -5.66 6.87
CA GLU A 91 6.10 -5.57 7.98
C GLU A 91 6.82 -4.24 7.98
N GLY A 92 7.33 -3.79 6.83
CA GLY A 92 7.99 -2.49 6.69
C GLY A 92 7.08 -1.30 7.03
N ILE A 93 5.75 -1.42 6.90
CA ILE A 93 4.81 -0.40 7.39
C ILE A 93 4.78 -0.35 8.93
N ARG A 94 4.93 -1.50 9.59
CA ARG A 94 4.91 -1.63 11.04
C ARG A 94 6.29 -1.53 11.66
N THR A 95 7.34 -1.28 10.88
CA THR A 95 8.68 -1.06 11.37
C THR A 95 8.89 0.44 11.64
N VAL A 96 9.10 0.81 12.90
CA VAL A 96 9.50 2.16 13.31
C VAL A 96 10.80 2.04 14.08
N ASP A 97 11.84 2.78 13.65
CA ASP A 97 13.18 2.76 14.26
C ASP A 97 13.72 1.33 14.49
N SER A 98 13.60 0.48 13.47
CA SER A 98 14.00 -0.95 13.48
C SER A 98 13.19 -1.86 14.41
N THR A 99 12.12 -1.36 15.04
CA THR A 99 11.21 -2.16 15.87
C THR A 99 9.95 -2.52 15.09
N VAL A 100 9.64 -3.82 14.98
CA VAL A 100 8.44 -4.32 14.30
C VAL A 100 7.28 -4.45 15.29
N TYR A 101 6.16 -3.81 14.99
CA TYR A 101 4.95 -3.90 15.81
C TYR A 101 3.99 -5.02 15.33
N PRO A 102 3.26 -5.68 16.25
CA PRO A 102 2.40 -6.82 15.92
C PRO A 102 1.10 -6.41 15.21
N SER A 103 0.64 -5.17 15.38
CA SER A 103 -0.60 -4.65 14.77
C SER A 103 -0.35 -3.33 14.05
N PHE A 104 -1.37 -2.85 13.32
CA PHE A 104 -1.39 -1.52 12.71
C PHE A 104 -1.99 -0.51 13.68
#